data_AF-W1Y5A5-F1
#
_entry.id   AF-W1Y5A5-F1
#
_cell.length_a   1.000
_cell.length_b   1.000
_cell.length_c   1.000
_cell.angle_alpha   90.00
_cell.angle_beta   90.00
_cell.angle_gamma   90.00
#
_symmetry.space_group_name_H-M   'P 1'
#
loop_
_entity.id
_entity.type
_entity.pdbx_description
1 polymer ?
#
loop_
_entity_poly.entity_id
_entity_poly.type
_entity_poly.pdbx_seq_one_letter_code
_entity_poly.pdbx_strand_id
1 'polypeptide(L)'
;CSSDLFIKNPWLGVFDSLAEWRTHLSRKQNQLYPMLEDHGFDRPTRIMWTFDDAVRDAISASYALLREDKYEEFLASVPETLAKLRDLNSKELEVLLPTSYKLLSDEEFVRMSKNDHEI
;
A
#
# COMPACT_ATOMS: atom_id res chain seq x y z
N CYS A 1 -3.03 27.53 -27.42
CA CYS A 1 -2.92 26.63 -26.27
C CYS A 1 -1.70 25.76 -26.46
N SER A 2 -0.62 26.01 -25.73
CA SER A 2 0.45 25.03 -25.62
C SER A 2 -0.14 23.87 -24.83
N SER A 3 -0.42 22.75 -25.49
CA SER A 3 -0.57 21.47 -24.82
C SER A 3 0.76 21.21 -24.12
N ASP A 4 0.80 21.37 -22.79
CA ASP A 4 1.96 21.01 -22.00
C ASP A 4 2.36 19.59 -22.38
N LEU A 5 3.58 19.43 -22.91
CA LEU A 5 4.06 18.12 -23.34
C LEU A 5 4.10 17.21 -22.11
N PHE A 6 3.23 16.20 -22.09
CA PHE A 6 3.28 15.15 -21.08
C PHE A 6 4.60 14.38 -21.20
N ILE A 7 5.40 14.37 -20.13
CA ILE A 7 6.67 13.66 -20.08
C ILE A 7 6.47 12.35 -19.32
N LYS A 8 6.43 11.22 -20.03
CA LYS A 8 6.12 9.89 -19.49
C LYS A 8 7.19 9.34 -18.53
N ASN A 9 8.48 9.52 -18.83
CA ASN A 9 9.57 8.84 -18.13
C ASN A 9 9.63 9.08 -16.60
N PRO A 10 9.45 10.31 -16.08
CA PRO A 10 9.39 10.55 -14.64
C PRO A 10 8.27 9.78 -13.95
N TRP A 11 7.09 9.70 -14.58
CA TRP A 11 5.95 8.95 -14.05
C TRP A 11 6.23 7.46 -14.01
N LEU A 12 6.90 6.90 -15.03
CA LEU A 12 7.32 5.50 -15.01
C LEU A 12 8.23 5.22 -13.82
N GLY A 13 9.23 6.08 -13.58
CA GLY A 13 10.13 5.94 -12.43
C GLY A 13 9.40 5.97 -11.08
N VAL A 14 8.40 6.86 -10.92
CA VAL A 14 7.57 6.91 -9.70
C VAL A 14 6.77 5.61 -9.54
N PHE A 15 6.09 5.15 -10.58
CA PHE A 15 5.28 3.93 -10.49
C PHE A 15 6.11 2.65 -10.35
N ASP A 16 7.31 2.62 -10.92
CA ASP A 16 8.27 1.53 -10.68
C ASP A 16 8.73 1.53 -9.22
N SER A 17 8.97 2.69 -8.60
CA SER A 17 9.28 2.76 -7.17
C SER A 17 8.11 2.30 -6.29
N LEU A 18 6.86 2.52 -6.72
CA LEU A 18 5.68 1.97 -6.05
C LEU A 18 5.59 0.44 -6.14
N ALA A 19 6.38 -0.22 -6.98
CA ALA A 19 6.48 -1.67 -6.96
C ALA A 19 7.08 -2.18 -5.63
N GLU A 20 7.96 -1.42 -4.99
CA GLU A 20 8.54 -1.76 -3.68
C GLU A 20 7.47 -1.79 -2.58
N TRP A 21 6.40 -0.99 -2.72
CA TRP A 21 5.26 -1.01 -1.80
C TRP A 21 4.55 -2.37 -1.76
N ARG A 22 4.64 -3.19 -2.83
CA ARG A 22 4.09 -4.56 -2.81
C ARG A 22 4.74 -5.44 -1.74
N THR A 23 6.02 -5.22 -1.44
CA THR A 23 6.70 -5.94 -0.36
C THR A 23 6.14 -5.52 1.00
N HIS A 24 5.92 -4.21 1.22
CA HIS A 24 5.26 -3.69 2.42
C HIS A 24 3.86 -4.31 2.59
N LEU A 25 3.06 -4.31 1.52
CA LEU A 25 1.74 -4.93 1.51
C LEU A 25 1.81 -6.43 1.86
N SER A 26 2.72 -7.17 1.24
CA SER A 26 2.90 -8.62 1.48
C SER A 26 3.23 -8.92 2.94
N ARG A 27 4.21 -8.23 3.52
CA ARG A 27 4.57 -8.41 4.93
C ARG A 27 3.39 -8.14 5.86
N LYS A 28 2.64 -7.09 5.56
CA LYS A 28 1.48 -6.72 6.37
C LYS A 28 0.37 -7.77 6.30
N GLN A 29 0.01 -8.21 5.09
CA GLN A 29 -1.07 -9.18 4.87
C GLN A 29 -0.71 -10.61 5.34
N ASN A 30 0.55 -11.02 5.17
CA ASN A 30 0.97 -12.39 5.45
C ASN A 30 1.62 -12.58 6.82
N GLN A 31 2.04 -11.52 7.50
CA GLN A 31 2.71 -11.62 8.81
C GLN A 31 2.01 -10.79 9.87
N LEU A 32 1.84 -9.48 9.67
CA LEU A 32 1.32 -8.59 10.72
C LEU A 32 -0.15 -8.88 11.03
N TYR A 33 -1.01 -8.98 10.02
CA TYR A 33 -2.44 -9.21 10.24
C TYR A 33 -2.77 -10.55 10.91
N PRO A 34 -2.20 -11.69 10.46
CA PRO A 34 -2.38 -12.95 11.17
C PRO A 34 -1.94 -12.87 12.64
N MET A 35 -0.81 -12.20 12.92
CA MET A 35 -0.33 -12.05 14.28
C MET A 35 -1.29 -11.22 15.14
N LEU A 36 -1.83 -10.12 14.63
CA LEU A 36 -2.80 -9.29 15.35
C LEU A 36 -4.15 -10.00 15.55
N GLU A 37 -4.54 -10.85 14.59
CA GLU A 37 -5.74 -11.67 14.67
C GLU A 37 -5.69 -12.67 15.82
N ASP A 38 -4.52 -13.26 16.10
CA ASP A 38 -4.30 -14.12 17.27
C ASP A 38 -4.55 -13.38 18.61
N HIS A 39 -4.47 -12.04 18.61
CA HIS A 39 -4.77 -11.16 19.75
C HIS A 39 -6.18 -10.57 19.72
N GLY A 40 -7.09 -11.09 18.88
CA GLY A 40 -8.49 -10.65 18.81
C GLY A 40 -8.70 -9.33 18.08
N PHE A 41 -7.75 -8.90 17.26
CA PHE A 41 -7.84 -7.70 16.42
C PHE A 41 -8.36 -8.01 15.00
N ASP A 42 -9.24 -9.00 14.86
CA ASP A 42 -9.69 -9.56 13.57
C ASP A 42 -10.60 -8.64 12.74
N ARG A 43 -11.51 -7.90 13.38
CA ARG A 43 -12.39 -6.99 12.65
C ARG A 43 -11.62 -5.79 12.09
N PRO A 44 -10.73 -5.14 12.86
CA PRO A 44 -9.90 -4.06 12.32
C PRO A 44 -8.93 -4.52 11.22
N THR A 45 -8.30 -5.70 11.33
CA THR A 45 -7.42 -6.20 10.25
C THR A 45 -8.20 -6.41 8.95
N ARG A 46 -9.40 -7.02 9.00
CA ARG A 46 -10.27 -7.15 7.82
C ARG A 46 -10.65 -5.83 7.17
N ILE A 47 -10.86 -4.78 7.97
CA ILE A 47 -11.13 -3.44 7.44
C ILE A 47 -9.86 -2.91 6.75
N MET A 48 -8.70 -3.05 7.38
CA MET A 48 -7.43 -2.61 6.80
C MET A 48 -7.10 -3.32 5.48
N TRP A 49 -7.41 -4.61 5.35
CA TRP A 49 -7.31 -5.36 4.09
C TRP A 49 -8.07 -4.68 2.94
N THR A 50 -9.25 -4.11 3.20
CA THR A 50 -10.02 -3.45 2.15
C THR A 50 -9.37 -2.14 1.69
N PHE A 51 -8.73 -1.40 2.59
CA PHE A 51 -7.94 -0.21 2.24
C PHE A 51 -6.69 -0.58 1.43
N ASP A 52 -6.02 -1.66 1.81
CA ASP A 52 -4.88 -2.20 1.08
C ASP A 52 -5.20 -2.59 -0.35
N ASP A 53 -6.25 -3.40 -0.53
CA ASP A 53 -6.70 -3.83 -1.84
C ASP A 53 -7.09 -2.62 -2.69
N ALA A 54 -7.79 -1.64 -2.11
CA ALA A 54 -8.17 -0.42 -2.81
C ALA A 54 -6.95 0.41 -3.27
N VAL A 55 -5.88 0.48 -2.47
CA VAL A 55 -4.62 1.15 -2.87
C VAL A 55 -3.92 0.36 -3.97
N ARG A 56 -3.77 -0.95 -3.80
CA ARG A 56 -3.13 -1.84 -4.79
C ARG A 56 -3.82 -1.72 -6.15
N ASP A 57 -5.14 -1.75 -6.15
CA ASP A 57 -5.94 -1.72 -7.37
C ASP A 57 -5.87 -0.35 -8.05
N ALA A 58 -5.90 0.75 -7.28
CA ALA A 58 -5.75 2.11 -7.80
C ALA A 58 -4.37 2.37 -8.43
N ILE A 59 -3.29 1.90 -7.77
CA ILE A 59 -1.92 1.96 -8.33
C ILE A 59 -1.85 1.15 -9.63
N SER A 60 -2.37 -0.07 -9.61
CA SER A 60 -2.31 -0.98 -10.78
C SER A 60 -3.08 -0.40 -11.98
N ALA A 61 -4.29 0.13 -11.74
CA ALA A 61 -5.10 0.76 -12.77
C ALA A 61 -4.43 2.02 -13.35
N SER A 62 -3.93 2.92 -12.48
CA SER A 62 -3.21 4.12 -12.93
C SER A 62 -1.95 3.75 -13.72
N TYR A 63 -1.22 2.73 -13.29
CA TYR A 63 -0.01 2.31 -14.00
C TYR A 63 -0.33 1.73 -15.39
N ALA A 64 -1.43 0.98 -15.50
CA ALA A 64 -1.89 0.46 -16.79
C ALA A 64 -2.19 1.60 -17.78
N LEU A 65 -2.92 2.63 -17.34
CA LEU A 65 -3.20 3.82 -18.16
C LEU A 65 -1.92 4.50 -18.65
N LEU A 66 -0.93 4.67 -17.75
CA LEU A 66 0.37 5.23 -18.11
C LEU A 66 1.12 4.38 -19.14
N ARG A 67 1.08 3.06 -19.01
CA ARG A 67 1.74 2.13 -19.95
C ARG A 67 1.07 2.10 -21.32
N GLU A 68 -0.25 2.26 -21.36
CA GLU A 68 -1.09 2.29 -22.57
C GLU A 68 -1.13 3.67 -23.26
N ASP A 69 -0.32 4.64 -22.81
CA ASP A 69 -0.26 6.01 -23.35
C ASP A 69 -1.58 6.80 -23.23
N LYS A 70 -2.47 6.41 -22.30
CA LYS A 70 -3.75 7.09 -21.98
C LYS A 70 -3.53 8.20 -20.96
N TYR A 71 -2.86 9.27 -21.40
CA TYR A 71 -2.31 10.28 -20.49
C TYR A 71 -3.37 11.14 -19.78
N GLU A 72 -4.49 11.45 -20.44
CA GLU A 72 -5.56 12.25 -19.82
C GLU A 72 -6.25 11.45 -18.71
N GLU A 73 -6.57 10.18 -18.97
CA GLU A 73 -7.16 9.27 -18.01
C GLU A 73 -6.19 8.97 -16.85
N PHE A 74 -4.91 8.78 -17.16
CA PHE A 74 -3.86 8.62 -16.17
C PHE A 74 -3.80 9.84 -15.23
N LEU A 75 -3.74 11.06 -15.78
CA LEU A 75 -3.71 12.27 -14.97
C LEU A 75 -4.99 12.43 -14.13
N ALA A 76 -6.14 12.02 -14.66
CA ALA A 76 -7.40 12.02 -13.94
C ALA A 76 -7.45 10.97 -12.81
N SER A 77 -6.72 9.85 -12.90
CA SER A 77 -6.71 8.79 -11.89
C SER A 77 -5.74 9.05 -10.72
N VAL A 78 -4.70 9.87 -10.95
CA VAL A 78 -3.66 10.17 -9.94
C VAL A 78 -4.22 10.78 -8.64
N PRO A 79 -5.14 11.77 -8.67
CA PRO A 79 -5.69 12.36 -7.43
C PRO A 79 -6.37 11.34 -6.52
N GLU A 80 -7.17 10.44 -7.08
CA GLU A 80 -7.84 9.39 -6.30
C GLU A 80 -6.84 8.39 -5.75
N THR A 81 -5.88 7.94 -6.57
CA THR A 81 -4.81 7.03 -6.13
C THR A 81 -4.03 7.60 -4.96
N LEU A 82 -3.68 8.89 -5.03
CA LEU A 82 -2.98 9.61 -3.97
C LEU A 82 -3.83 9.77 -2.71
N ALA A 83 -5.14 10.01 -2.86
CA ALA A 83 -6.06 10.09 -1.73
C ALA A 83 -6.13 8.76 -0.97
N LYS A 84 -6.27 7.63 -1.68
CA LYS A 84 -6.29 6.30 -1.05
C LYS A 84 -4.97 5.97 -0.35
N LEU A 85 -3.84 6.28 -0.97
CA LEU A 85 -2.51 6.09 -0.37
C LEU A 85 -2.35 6.88 0.93
N ARG A 86 -2.73 8.16 0.93
CA ARG A 86 -2.66 9.02 2.12
C ARG A 86 -3.58 8.54 3.22
N ASP A 87 -4.79 8.10 2.86
CA ASP A 87 -5.77 7.60 3.80
C ASP A 87 -5.32 6.30 4.48
N LEU A 88 -4.76 5.36 3.71
CA LEU A 88 -4.16 4.14 4.25
C LEU A 88 -2.99 4.49 5.19
N ASN A 89 -2.08 5.37 4.76
CA ASN A 89 -0.91 5.75 5.55
C ASN A 89 -1.31 6.42 6.89
N SER A 90 -2.32 7.28 6.91
CA SER A 90 -2.83 7.88 8.16
C SER A 90 -3.39 6.80 9.09
N LYS A 91 -4.20 5.86 8.58
CA LYS A 91 -4.71 4.74 9.39
C LYS A 91 -3.60 3.84 9.91
N GLU A 92 -2.56 3.61 9.12
CA GLU A 92 -1.40 2.84 9.56
C GLU A 92 -0.69 3.53 10.73
N LEU A 93 -0.35 4.81 10.57
CA LEU A 93 0.40 5.56 11.57
C LEU A 93 -0.39 5.85 12.85
N GLU A 94 -1.69 6.10 12.73
CA GLU A 94 -2.52 6.54 13.85
C GLU A 94 -3.17 5.37 14.60
N VAL A 95 -3.45 4.27 13.90
CA VAL A 95 -4.21 3.15 14.47
C VAL A 95 -3.42 1.86 14.43
N LEU A 96 -3.03 1.38 13.23
CA LEU A 96 -2.48 0.02 13.09
C LEU A 96 -1.15 -0.15 13.83
N LEU A 97 -0.17 0.72 13.56
CA LEU A 97 1.18 0.58 14.12
C LEU A 97 1.19 0.82 15.64
N PRO A 98 0.54 1.86 16.19
CA PRO A 98 0.46 2.03 17.65
C PRO A 98 -0.26 0.88 18.35
N THR A 99 -1.27 0.29 17.70
CA THR A 99 -1.98 -0.87 18.26
C THR A 99 -1.12 -2.12 18.21
N SER A 100 -0.41 -2.33 17.09
CA SER A 100 0.52 -3.45 16.93
C SER A 100 1.59 -3.43 18.02
N TYR A 101 2.18 -2.26 18.28
CA TYR A 101 3.18 -2.09 19.32
C TYR A 101 2.64 -2.34 20.74
N LYS A 102 1.34 -2.11 20.98
CA LYS A 102 0.70 -2.36 22.28
C LYS A 102 0.32 -3.83 22.49
N LEU A 103 -0.09 -4.51 21.42
CA LEU A 103 -0.60 -5.88 21.49
C LEU A 103 0.50 -6.94 21.36
N LEU A 104 1.51 -6.68 20.53
CA LEU A 104 2.54 -7.65 20.20
C LEU A 104 3.76 -7.49 21.09
N SER A 105 4.34 -8.62 21.50
CA SER A 105 5.60 -8.70 22.22
C SER A 105 6.82 -8.66 21.29
N ASP A 106 7.99 -8.34 21.84
CA ASP A 106 9.27 -8.35 21.11
C ASP A 106 9.55 -9.72 20.45
N GLU A 107 9.21 -10.82 21.12
CA GLU A 107 9.38 -12.19 20.62
C GLU A 107 8.52 -12.45 19.38
N GLU A 108 7.31 -11.88 19.34
CA GLU A 108 6.41 -11.97 18.20
C GLU A 108 6.90 -11.12 17.02
N PHE A 109 7.43 -9.91 17.29
CA PHE A 109 8.11 -9.11 16.28
C PHE A 109 9.32 -9.82 15.69
N VAL A 110 10.14 -10.46 16.52
CA VAL A 110 11.29 -11.28 16.07
C VAL A 110 10.82 -12.46 15.22
N ARG A 111 9.73 -13.13 15.61
CA ARG A 111 9.15 -14.24 14.84
C ARG A 111 8.67 -13.79 13.46
N MET A 112 8.00 -12.64 13.36
CA MET A 112 7.59 -12.08 12.06
C MET A 112 8.80 -11.74 11.18
N SER A 113 9.84 -11.11 11.76
CA SER A 113 11.05 -10.72 11.02
C SER A 113 11.87 -11.91 10.50
N LYS A 114 11.78 -13.10 11.12
CA LYS A 114 12.42 -14.30 10.57
C LYS A 114 11.78 -14.75 9.26
N ASN A 115 10.45 -14.61 9.16
CA ASN A 115 9.71 -14.91 7.94
C ASN A 115 9.91 -13.84 6.83
N ASP A 116 10.50 -12.68 7.14
CA ASP A 116 10.86 -11.67 6.14
C ASP A 116 11.97 -12.13 5.18
N HIS A 117 12.79 -13.12 5.57
CA HIS A 117 13.87 -13.63 4.71
C HIS A 117 13.36 -14.51 3.55
N GLU A 118 12.06 -14.82 3.53
CA GLU A 118 11.42 -15.68 2.51
C GLU A 118 10.57 -14.88 1.49
N ILE A 119 10.47 -13.55 1.62
CA ILE A 119 9.68 -12.64 0.77
C ILE A 119 10.61 -11.62 0.08
#